data_AF-A0AAD7VUC9-F1
#
_entry.id   AF-A0AAD7VUC9-F1
#
_cell.length_a   1.000
_cell.length_b   1.000
_cell.length_c   1.000
_cell.angle_alpha   90.00
_cell.angle_beta   90.00
_cell.angle_gamma   90.00
#
_symmetry.space_group_name_H-M   'P 1'
#
loop_
_entity.id
_entity.type
_entity.pdbx_description
1 polymer ?
#
loop_
_entity_poly.entity_id
_entity_poly.type
_entity_poly.pdbx_seq_one_letter_code
_entity_poly.pdbx_strand_id
1 'polypeptide(L)'
;MSSPAMDIEPGCSSSNLDHYNLSLRIGSVFIVLAASAFAVFLPLVIQRLIKSGTKSTTAEWILVIIKQFGAGVIVATAFIHLLPDAFESFANPCIGEISFDAWPGAIAMIGVLATFLIENIGHRIVSERIKRAKAQLARDSSAAQPLLPTTIEDSVERAPPKPLVNGHSHSHGHSQNGIFGHAQTHVHSHGHTFFEIERNEIAITSEVSESIDRLSLYVLEAGIVFHSVLIGVTLSVTQATAWPSLFIVVLFHQIFEGMALGTRIIDVTSLSRTRKYTLCICFCMITPIGMAIGILARSNYAGESSPLALWSMGTLNSLSAGILLWVSLVELLAEEWMHGDLHEASAPLSLLGFLSVALGAALMSLLG
;
A
#
# COMPACT_ATOMS: atom_id res chain seq x y z
N MET A 1 -18.94 35.16 41.63
CA MET A 1 -18.54 34.32 40.48
C MET A 1 -18.29 32.92 41.00
N SER A 2 -19.29 32.06 40.96
CA SER A 2 -19.12 30.62 41.12
C SER A 2 -18.60 30.06 39.80
N SER A 3 -17.60 29.19 39.85
CA SER A 3 -17.30 28.32 38.71
C SER A 3 -18.54 27.47 38.40
N PRO A 4 -18.86 27.18 37.13
CA PRO A 4 -19.78 26.08 36.85
C PRO A 4 -19.15 24.81 37.42
N ALA A 5 -19.94 24.06 38.19
CA ALA A 5 -19.62 22.66 38.39
C ALA A 5 -19.73 21.97 37.02
N MET A 6 -18.84 21.03 36.74
CA MET A 6 -19.06 20.09 35.66
C MET A 6 -20.12 19.11 36.17
N ASP A 7 -21.39 19.37 35.83
CA ASP A 7 -22.51 18.54 36.25
C ASP A 7 -22.45 17.20 35.51
N ILE A 8 -21.73 16.24 36.10
CA ILE A 8 -21.58 14.88 35.56
C ILE A 8 -22.92 14.18 35.68
N GLU A 9 -23.54 13.89 34.53
CA GLU A 9 -24.78 13.12 34.40
C GLU A 9 -24.74 11.82 35.24
N PRO A 10 -25.84 11.43 35.92
CA PRO A 10 -25.91 10.26 36.81
C PRO A 10 -25.92 8.92 36.05
N GLY A 11 -24.83 8.67 35.33
CA GLY A 11 -24.52 7.46 34.56
C GLY A 11 -23.02 7.32 34.23
N CYS A 12 -22.24 8.42 34.31
CA CYS A 12 -20.80 8.42 34.04
C CYS A 12 -19.92 7.98 35.22
N SER A 13 -20.51 7.55 36.34
CA SER A 13 -19.81 6.79 37.37
C SER A 13 -19.54 5.37 36.85
N SER A 14 -18.29 4.90 36.99
CA SER A 14 -17.81 3.61 36.46
C SER A 14 -18.81 2.47 36.65
N SER A 15 -19.36 1.95 35.54
CA SER A 15 -20.27 0.81 35.56
C SER A 15 -19.59 -0.43 36.14
N ASN A 16 -20.29 -1.16 37.01
CA ASN A 16 -19.68 -2.27 37.73
C ASN A 16 -19.23 -3.40 36.77
N LEU A 17 -18.00 -3.87 36.97
CA LEU A 17 -17.36 -4.92 36.18
C LEU A 17 -17.88 -6.35 36.50
N ASP A 18 -19.08 -6.48 37.06
CA ASP A 18 -19.60 -7.67 37.76
C ASP A 18 -19.69 -8.94 36.90
N HIS A 19 -19.56 -8.81 35.57
CA HIS A 19 -19.56 -9.92 34.62
C HIS A 19 -18.32 -9.97 33.69
N TYR A 20 -17.25 -9.19 33.97
CA TYR A 20 -16.03 -9.21 33.16
C TYR A 20 -15.23 -10.52 33.34
N ASN A 21 -15.36 -11.44 32.38
CA ASN A 21 -14.63 -12.71 32.39
C ASN A 21 -13.21 -12.54 31.79
N LEU A 22 -12.22 -12.30 32.67
CA LEU A 22 -10.82 -12.14 32.28
C LEU A 22 -10.24 -13.38 31.60
N SER A 23 -10.62 -14.59 32.03
CA SER A 23 -10.15 -15.84 31.40
C SER A 23 -10.62 -15.98 29.96
N LEU A 24 -11.86 -15.55 29.66
CA LEU A 24 -12.42 -15.52 28.32
C LEU A 24 -11.71 -14.48 27.43
N ARG A 25 -11.43 -13.29 27.97
CA ARG A 25 -10.63 -12.25 27.30
C ARG A 25 -9.22 -12.75 26.94
N ILE A 26 -8.51 -13.35 27.90
CA ILE A 26 -7.19 -13.97 27.67
C ILE A 26 -7.29 -15.11 26.63
N GLY A 27 -8.33 -15.95 26.71
CA GLY A 27 -8.59 -16.98 25.70
C GLY A 27 -8.73 -16.43 24.28
N SER A 28 -9.47 -15.32 24.11
CA SER A 28 -9.64 -14.69 22.80
C SER A 28 -8.35 -14.16 22.18
N VAL A 29 -7.33 -13.76 22.96
CA VAL A 29 -6.01 -13.36 22.43
C VAL A 29 -5.37 -14.47 21.60
N PHE A 30 -5.46 -15.72 22.08
CA PHE A 30 -4.92 -16.88 21.36
C PHE A 30 -5.76 -17.26 20.12
N ILE A 31 -7.07 -17.07 20.17
CA ILE A 31 -7.96 -17.31 19.02
C ILE A 31 -7.71 -16.28 17.92
N VAL A 32 -7.61 -15.00 18.27
CA VAL A 32 -7.28 -13.91 17.34
C VAL A 32 -5.89 -14.14 16.73
N LEU A 33 -4.86 -14.42 17.54
CA LEU A 33 -3.50 -14.73 17.07
C LEU A 33 -3.49 -15.90 16.06
N ALA A 34 -4.22 -16.98 16.34
CA ALA A 34 -4.33 -18.12 15.45
C ALA A 34 -5.08 -17.78 14.14
N ALA A 35 -6.13 -16.96 14.23
CA ALA A 35 -6.89 -16.48 13.08
C ALA A 35 -6.06 -15.55 12.18
N SER A 36 -5.34 -14.57 12.75
CA SER A 36 -4.42 -13.68 12.02
C SER A 36 -3.34 -14.49 11.29
N ALA A 37 -2.76 -15.49 11.95
CA ALA A 37 -1.74 -16.35 11.38
C ALA A 37 -2.29 -17.21 10.23
N PHE A 38 -3.46 -17.83 10.40
CA PHE A 38 -4.13 -18.55 9.31
C PHE A 38 -4.39 -17.62 8.13
N ALA A 39 -4.98 -16.45 8.38
CA ALA A 39 -5.40 -15.49 7.38
C ALA A 39 -4.26 -14.97 6.52
N VAL A 40 -3.19 -14.45 7.14
CA VAL A 40 -2.09 -13.83 6.38
C VAL A 40 -1.21 -14.86 5.68
N PHE A 41 -1.03 -16.07 6.25
CA PHE A 41 -0.22 -17.11 5.61
C PHE A 41 -0.97 -17.95 4.58
N LEU A 42 -2.31 -17.99 4.59
CA LEU A 42 -3.09 -18.78 3.62
C LEU A 42 -2.82 -18.39 2.16
N PRO A 43 -2.86 -17.10 1.75
CA PRO A 43 -2.45 -16.69 0.40
C PRO A 43 -1.01 -17.11 0.06
N LEU A 44 -0.06 -17.01 1.00
CA LEU A 44 1.35 -17.34 0.77
C LEU A 44 1.55 -18.84 0.55
N VAL A 45 0.78 -19.68 1.24
CA VAL A 45 0.74 -21.14 1.01
C VAL A 45 0.10 -21.43 -0.35
N ILE A 46 -1.03 -20.81 -0.67
CA ILE A 46 -1.73 -20.96 -1.96
C ILE A 46 -0.78 -20.63 -3.14
N GLN A 47 -0.12 -19.45 -3.15
CA GLN A 47 0.79 -19.10 -4.25
C GLN A 47 1.97 -20.08 -4.37
N ARG A 48 2.46 -20.61 -3.24
CA ARG A 48 3.56 -21.59 -3.24
C ARG A 48 3.16 -22.94 -3.82
N LEU A 49 1.92 -23.39 -3.56
CA LEU A 49 1.37 -24.60 -4.18
C LEU A 49 1.19 -24.41 -5.69
N ILE A 50 0.61 -23.29 -6.12
CA ILE A 50 0.40 -22.95 -7.54
C ILE A 50 1.73 -22.93 -8.31
N LYS A 51 2.78 -22.29 -7.75
CA LYS A 51 4.13 -22.26 -8.37
C LYS A 51 4.82 -23.63 -8.42
N SER A 52 4.29 -24.65 -7.73
CA SER A 52 4.80 -26.02 -7.74
C SER A 52 4.04 -26.97 -8.68
N GLY A 53 2.94 -26.54 -9.31
CA GLY A 53 2.13 -27.41 -10.16
C GLY A 53 1.15 -26.64 -11.06
N THR A 54 1.53 -26.48 -12.33
CA THR A 54 0.70 -26.06 -13.48
C THR A 54 -0.01 -24.70 -13.34
N LYS A 55 0.30 -23.75 -14.24
CA LYS A 55 -0.51 -22.53 -14.42
C LYS A 55 -1.97 -22.94 -14.71
N SER A 56 -2.87 -22.65 -13.77
CA SER A 56 -4.30 -22.95 -13.88
C SER A 56 -5.12 -21.69 -13.63
N THR A 57 -5.99 -21.35 -14.57
CA THR A 57 -6.92 -20.20 -14.50
C THR A 57 -7.78 -20.20 -13.25
N THR A 58 -8.11 -21.39 -12.70
CA THR A 58 -8.85 -21.52 -11.44
C THR A 58 -8.13 -20.84 -10.27
N ALA A 59 -6.80 -20.87 -10.25
CA ALA A 59 -6.01 -20.35 -9.15
C ALA A 59 -5.91 -18.82 -9.16
N GLU A 60 -5.82 -18.24 -10.35
CA GLU A 60 -5.93 -16.80 -10.62
C GLU A 60 -7.30 -16.26 -10.16
N TRP A 61 -8.38 -16.95 -10.53
CA TRP A 61 -9.74 -16.57 -10.12
C TRP A 61 -9.94 -16.64 -8.60
N ILE A 62 -9.37 -17.64 -7.92
CA ILE A 62 -9.41 -17.73 -6.45
C ILE A 62 -8.68 -16.54 -5.79
N LEU A 63 -7.52 -16.13 -6.32
CA LEU A 63 -6.77 -14.99 -5.78
C LEU A 63 -7.52 -13.67 -6.01
N VAL A 64 -8.13 -13.48 -7.18
CA VAL A 64 -9.01 -12.32 -7.46
C VAL A 64 -10.19 -12.29 -6.50
N ILE A 65 -10.92 -13.40 -6.30
CA ILE A 65 -12.03 -13.46 -5.34
C ILE A 65 -11.57 -13.03 -3.94
N ILE A 66 -10.48 -13.62 -3.42
CA ILE A 66 -9.98 -13.33 -2.06
C ILE A 66 -9.56 -11.87 -1.92
N LYS A 67 -8.82 -11.32 -2.90
CA LYS A 67 -8.32 -9.94 -2.88
C LYS A 67 -9.45 -8.92 -2.98
N GLN A 68 -10.41 -9.14 -3.89
CA GLN A 68 -11.55 -8.24 -4.09
C GLN A 68 -12.58 -8.33 -2.95
N PHE A 69 -12.84 -9.52 -2.40
CA PHE A 69 -13.64 -9.68 -1.19
C PHE A 69 -13.00 -8.93 -0.01
N GLY A 70 -11.69 -9.09 0.20
CA GLY A 70 -10.94 -8.39 1.25
C GLY A 70 -10.96 -6.87 1.10
N ALA A 71 -10.90 -6.34 -0.12
CA ALA A 71 -11.08 -4.91 -0.37
C ALA A 71 -12.49 -4.43 0.03
N GLY A 72 -13.54 -5.19 -0.32
CA GLY A 72 -14.91 -4.91 0.08
C GLY A 72 -15.13 -4.91 1.60
N VAL A 73 -14.50 -5.85 2.30
CA VAL A 73 -14.47 -5.90 3.77
C VAL A 73 -13.92 -4.58 4.33
N ILE A 74 -12.73 -4.14 3.90
CA ILE A 74 -12.06 -2.95 4.47
C ILE A 74 -12.86 -1.66 4.20
N VAL A 75 -13.50 -1.53 3.03
CA VAL A 75 -14.43 -0.40 2.75
C VAL A 75 -15.58 -0.36 3.76
N ALA A 76 -16.21 -1.51 4.02
CA ALA A 76 -17.32 -1.61 4.97
C ALA A 76 -16.87 -1.45 6.43
N THR A 77 -15.70 -1.96 6.81
CA THR A 77 -15.07 -1.70 8.12
C THR A 77 -14.93 -0.21 8.40
N ALA A 78 -14.45 0.56 7.43
CA ALA A 78 -14.27 2.00 7.59
C ALA A 78 -15.60 2.77 7.68
N PHE A 79 -16.61 2.40 6.88
CA PHE A 79 -17.90 3.11 6.83
C PHE A 79 -18.94 2.66 7.86
N ILE A 80 -18.93 1.39 8.28
CA ILE A 80 -20.00 0.78 9.12
C ILE A 80 -19.53 0.51 10.55
N HIS A 81 -18.24 0.18 10.75
CA HIS A 81 -17.72 -0.14 12.09
C HIS A 81 -17.02 1.10 12.67
N LEU A 82 -15.91 1.55 12.06
CA LEU A 82 -15.08 2.62 12.64
C LEU A 82 -15.75 4.00 12.71
N LEU A 83 -16.38 4.44 11.61
CA LEU A 83 -16.93 5.80 11.57
C LEU A 83 -18.19 5.93 12.47
N PRO A 84 -19.13 4.95 12.51
CA PRO A 84 -20.23 4.96 13.47
C PRO A 84 -19.78 4.83 14.94
N ASP A 85 -18.86 3.91 15.27
CA ASP A 85 -18.25 3.82 16.61
C ASP A 85 -17.71 5.18 17.08
N ALA A 86 -17.12 5.95 16.15
CA ALA A 86 -16.61 7.28 16.45
C ALA A 86 -17.74 8.30 16.69
N PHE A 87 -18.80 8.31 15.86
CA PHE A 87 -19.98 9.15 16.11
C PHE A 87 -20.64 8.82 17.46
N GLU A 88 -20.79 7.56 17.83
CA GLU A 88 -21.31 7.17 19.15
C GLU A 88 -20.38 7.58 20.29
N SER A 89 -19.05 7.41 20.12
CA SER A 89 -18.06 7.86 21.10
C SER A 89 -18.11 9.37 21.36
N PHE A 90 -18.31 10.17 20.31
CA PHE A 90 -18.42 11.63 20.41
C PHE A 90 -19.79 12.12 20.89
N ALA A 91 -20.87 11.40 20.60
CA ALA A 91 -22.24 11.71 21.04
C ALA A 91 -22.55 11.25 22.48
N ASN A 92 -21.62 10.56 23.14
CA ASN A 92 -21.81 10.05 24.50
C ASN A 92 -21.95 11.21 25.52
N PRO A 93 -23.03 11.26 26.34
CA PRO A 93 -23.28 12.32 27.31
C PRO A 93 -22.13 12.61 28.29
N CYS A 94 -21.26 11.62 28.57
CA CYS A 94 -20.11 11.77 29.45
C CYS A 94 -19.01 12.69 28.90
N ILE A 95 -19.07 13.08 27.62
CA ILE A 95 -18.20 14.14 27.06
C ILE A 95 -18.70 15.56 27.44
N GLY A 96 -19.99 15.73 27.72
CA GLY A 96 -20.65 17.04 27.83
C GLY A 96 -21.03 17.64 26.46
N GLU A 97 -21.50 18.89 26.46
CA GLU A 97 -21.92 19.57 25.22
C GLU A 97 -20.74 19.82 24.26
N ILE A 98 -20.70 19.07 23.15
CA ILE A 98 -19.83 19.39 22.01
C ILE A 98 -20.47 20.44 21.11
N SER A 99 -19.69 21.45 20.70
CA SER A 99 -20.20 22.54 19.83
C SER A 99 -20.17 22.21 18.32
N PHE A 100 -19.86 20.96 17.94
CA PHE A 100 -19.65 20.56 16.55
C PHE A 100 -19.78 19.04 16.39
N ASP A 101 -20.95 18.56 15.95
CA ASP A 101 -21.27 17.12 15.88
C ASP A 101 -20.43 16.37 14.82
N ALA A 102 -19.90 17.08 13.83
CA ALA A 102 -19.17 16.52 12.70
C ALA A 102 -17.66 16.29 12.96
N TRP A 103 -17.21 16.31 14.23
CA TRP A 103 -15.82 15.95 14.59
C TRP A 103 -15.35 14.63 13.95
N PRO A 104 -16.12 13.52 13.94
CA PRO A 104 -15.66 12.27 13.36
C PRO A 104 -15.37 12.36 11.86
N GLY A 105 -16.30 12.95 11.10
CA GLY A 105 -16.12 13.16 9.66
C GLY A 105 -14.95 14.10 9.33
N ALA A 106 -14.73 15.13 10.15
CA ALA A 106 -13.59 16.04 9.98
C ALA A 106 -12.24 15.34 10.25
N ILE A 107 -12.17 14.50 11.29
CA ILE A 107 -10.94 13.74 11.63
C ILE A 107 -10.70 12.62 10.61
N ALA A 108 -11.75 11.95 10.11
CA ALA A 108 -11.64 10.99 9.01
C ALA A 108 -11.13 11.65 7.71
N MET A 109 -11.64 12.85 7.37
CA MET A 109 -11.12 13.62 6.23
C MET A 109 -9.64 13.99 6.41
N ILE A 110 -9.19 14.31 7.63
CA ILE A 110 -7.77 14.50 7.94
C ILE A 110 -6.97 13.21 7.70
N GLY A 111 -7.50 12.05 8.08
CA GLY A 111 -6.89 10.74 7.80
C GLY A 111 -6.70 10.46 6.30
N VAL A 112 -7.74 10.69 5.49
CA VAL A 112 -7.68 10.57 4.02
C VAL A 112 -6.60 11.48 3.45
N LEU A 113 -6.63 12.77 3.80
CA LEU A 113 -5.70 13.78 3.28
C LEU A 113 -4.25 13.57 3.74
N ALA A 114 -4.04 13.08 4.97
CA ALA A 114 -2.73 12.74 5.49
C ALA A 114 -2.11 11.54 4.76
N THR A 115 -2.91 10.49 4.50
CA THR A 115 -2.45 9.27 3.80
C THR A 115 -2.06 9.60 2.36
N PHE A 116 -2.93 10.31 1.63
CA PHE A 116 -2.63 10.87 0.30
C PHE A 116 -1.34 11.70 0.29
N LEU A 117 -1.15 12.59 1.29
CA LEU A 117 0.03 13.44 1.36
C LEU A 117 1.31 12.63 1.58
N ILE A 118 1.27 11.59 2.42
CA ILE A 118 2.39 10.68 2.69
C ILE A 118 2.79 9.91 1.41
N GLU A 119 1.83 9.31 0.71
CA GLU A 119 2.08 8.60 -0.55
C GLU A 119 2.59 9.52 -1.65
N ASN A 120 1.94 10.67 -1.88
CA ASN A 120 2.36 11.64 -2.90
C ASN A 120 3.79 12.17 -2.62
N ILE A 121 4.13 12.46 -1.36
CA ILE A 121 5.50 12.81 -0.97
C ILE A 121 6.45 11.64 -1.22
N GLY A 122 6.05 10.40 -0.89
CA GLY A 122 6.84 9.19 -1.14
C GLY A 122 7.10 8.96 -2.63
N HIS A 123 6.07 8.97 -3.49
CA HIS A 123 6.18 8.89 -4.95
C HIS A 123 7.08 9.99 -5.52
N ARG A 124 6.97 11.22 -4.99
CA ARG A 124 7.84 12.34 -5.38
C ARG A 124 9.29 12.12 -4.95
N ILE A 125 9.55 11.58 -3.76
CA ILE A 125 10.90 11.27 -3.27
C ILE A 125 11.52 10.11 -4.06
N VAL A 126 10.77 9.04 -4.32
CA VAL A 126 11.20 7.87 -5.12
C VAL A 126 11.53 8.31 -6.54
N SER A 127 10.61 8.98 -7.22
CA SER A 127 10.82 9.45 -8.61
C SER A 127 11.96 10.48 -8.72
N GLU A 128 12.11 11.42 -7.77
CA GLU A 128 13.24 12.36 -7.79
C GLU A 128 14.60 11.70 -7.51
N ARG A 129 14.67 10.70 -6.63
CA ARG A 129 15.90 9.90 -6.42
C ARG A 129 16.29 9.18 -7.71
N ILE A 130 15.32 8.58 -8.40
CA ILE A 130 15.60 7.75 -9.56
C ILE A 130 15.83 8.58 -10.83
N LYS A 131 15.19 9.76 -10.97
CA LYS A 131 15.59 10.78 -11.98
C LYS A 131 17.05 11.20 -11.82
N ARG A 132 17.53 11.36 -10.58
CA ARG A 132 18.95 11.69 -10.30
C ARG A 132 19.87 10.54 -10.66
N ALA A 133 19.50 9.29 -10.36
CA ALA A 133 20.24 8.10 -10.80
C ALA A 133 20.34 8.02 -12.33
N LYS A 134 19.22 8.19 -13.06
CA LYS A 134 19.20 8.24 -14.53
C LYS A 134 20.07 9.38 -15.08
N ALA A 135 19.98 10.57 -14.47
CA ALA A 135 20.78 11.73 -14.86
C ALA A 135 22.28 11.60 -14.53
N GLN A 136 22.67 10.70 -13.62
CA GLN A 136 24.06 10.37 -13.33
C GLN A 136 24.57 9.30 -14.31
N LEU A 137 23.85 8.19 -14.49
CA LEU A 137 24.16 7.17 -15.50
C LEU A 137 24.33 7.76 -16.91
N ALA A 138 23.47 8.71 -17.30
CA ALA A 138 23.60 9.40 -18.58
C ALA A 138 24.89 10.25 -18.70
N ARG A 139 25.41 10.80 -17.60
CA ARG A 139 26.71 11.51 -17.58
C ARG A 139 27.86 10.53 -17.65
N ASP A 140 27.79 9.43 -16.90
CA ASP A 140 28.85 8.43 -16.83
C ASP A 140 29.04 7.75 -18.20
N SER A 141 27.94 7.38 -18.88
CA SER A 141 27.98 6.90 -20.27
C SER A 141 28.46 7.93 -21.29
N SER A 142 28.28 9.23 -21.03
CA SER A 142 28.81 10.30 -21.88
C SER A 142 30.31 10.53 -21.65
N ALA A 143 30.77 10.44 -20.40
CA ALA A 143 32.17 10.56 -20.02
C ALA A 143 33.03 9.35 -20.43
N ALA A 144 32.40 8.19 -20.66
CA ALA A 144 33.06 6.98 -21.14
C ALA A 144 33.43 7.02 -22.65
N GLN A 145 33.02 8.05 -23.41
CA GLN A 145 33.46 8.22 -24.79
C GLN A 145 34.95 8.63 -24.82
N PRO A 146 35.85 7.89 -25.49
CA PRO A 146 37.26 8.25 -25.54
C PRO A 146 37.46 9.60 -26.24
N LEU A 147 38.11 10.55 -25.55
CA LEU A 147 38.62 11.77 -26.15
C LEU A 147 39.62 11.41 -27.26
N LEU A 148 39.24 11.65 -28.51
CA LEU A 148 40.13 11.47 -29.66
C LEU A 148 41.31 12.46 -29.52
N PRO A 149 42.58 12.01 -29.56
CA PRO A 149 43.71 12.91 -29.38
C PRO A 149 43.86 13.90 -30.55
N THR A 150 43.38 15.14 -30.38
CA THR A 150 43.61 16.24 -31.33
C THR A 150 44.99 16.86 -31.13
N THR A 151 46.03 16.15 -31.54
CA THR A 151 47.38 16.71 -31.69
C THR A 151 47.51 17.48 -33.01
N ILE A 152 47.70 18.80 -32.93
CA ILE A 152 48.94 19.51 -33.35
C ILE A 152 49.59 18.96 -34.65
N GLU A 153 49.83 19.68 -35.75
CA GLU A 153 49.60 21.08 -36.23
C GLU A 153 50.00 21.11 -37.74
N ASP A 154 49.95 22.13 -38.61
CA ASP A 154 49.66 23.59 -38.63
C ASP A 154 49.29 23.97 -40.11
N SER A 155 49.19 25.28 -40.45
CA SER A 155 49.74 25.94 -41.66
C SER A 155 48.77 26.57 -42.70
N VAL A 156 48.91 27.90 -42.82
CA VAL A 156 48.67 28.77 -44.01
C VAL A 156 47.22 29.05 -44.49
N GLU A 157 46.67 30.11 -43.91
CA GLU A 157 46.14 31.32 -44.59
C GLU A 157 45.13 31.24 -45.78
N ARG A 158 43.84 31.24 -45.41
CA ARG A 158 42.76 32.15 -45.90
C ARG A 158 42.78 32.66 -47.36
N ALA A 159 41.88 32.13 -48.20
CA ALA A 159 41.26 32.88 -49.32
C ALA A 159 39.87 32.33 -49.73
N PRO A 160 38.79 33.14 -49.73
CA PRO A 160 37.47 32.79 -50.29
C PRO A 160 37.06 33.70 -51.49
N PRO A 161 35.91 33.49 -52.15
CA PRO A 161 35.51 32.27 -52.85
C PRO A 161 35.09 32.59 -54.31
N LYS A 162 34.98 31.57 -55.19
CA LYS A 162 34.20 31.68 -56.45
C LYS A 162 33.45 30.37 -56.76
N PRO A 163 32.11 30.40 -56.92
CA PRO A 163 31.36 29.29 -57.52
C PRO A 163 31.41 29.36 -59.05
N LEU A 164 31.06 28.26 -59.75
CA LEU A 164 30.32 28.27 -61.03
C LEU A 164 30.00 26.84 -61.53
N VAL A 165 28.71 26.56 -61.70
CA VAL A 165 28.05 25.73 -62.74
C VAL A 165 28.38 24.23 -62.93
N ASN A 166 27.28 23.47 -62.92
CA ASN A 166 26.97 22.15 -63.51
C ASN A 166 27.90 21.55 -64.58
N GLY A 167 27.98 20.21 -64.60
CA GLY A 167 27.86 19.49 -65.89
C GLY A 167 28.52 18.10 -66.00
N HIS A 168 27.73 17.04 -65.88
CA HIS A 168 27.89 15.71 -66.50
C HIS A 168 29.30 15.14 -66.71
N SER A 169 29.70 14.23 -65.81
CA SER A 169 30.85 13.35 -65.98
C SER A 169 30.57 12.17 -66.93
N HIS A 170 31.50 11.92 -67.86
CA HIS A 170 31.63 10.65 -68.58
C HIS A 170 33.06 10.13 -68.46
N SER A 171 33.23 8.86 -68.08
CA SER A 171 34.50 8.14 -68.22
C SER A 171 34.26 6.62 -68.38
N HIS A 172 34.56 6.08 -69.55
CA HIS A 172 34.82 4.64 -69.70
C HIS A 172 36.32 4.37 -69.50
N GLY A 173 36.68 3.22 -68.93
CA GLY A 173 38.07 2.79 -68.83
C GLY A 173 38.20 1.46 -68.09
N HIS A 174 38.59 0.39 -68.78
CA HIS A 174 38.75 -0.93 -68.18
C HIS A 174 40.13 -1.11 -67.52
N SER A 175 40.11 -1.75 -66.34
CA SER A 175 41.03 -2.80 -65.91
C SER A 175 42.50 -2.76 -66.38
N GLN A 176 43.42 -2.55 -65.44
CA GLN A 176 44.58 -3.44 -65.32
C GLN A 176 45.10 -3.57 -63.88
N ASN A 177 45.90 -4.61 -63.65
CA ASN A 177 46.28 -5.13 -62.34
C ASN A 177 47.04 -4.12 -61.46
N GLY A 178 46.63 -3.98 -60.20
CA GLY A 178 47.36 -3.30 -59.13
C GLY A 178 46.89 -3.78 -57.77
N ILE A 179 47.82 -4.22 -56.91
CA ILE A 179 47.53 -4.84 -55.61
C ILE A 179 46.71 -3.87 -54.73
N PHE A 180 45.44 -4.20 -54.47
CA PHE A 180 44.55 -3.37 -53.66
C PHE A 180 44.59 -3.81 -52.19
N GLY A 181 44.68 -2.86 -51.28
CA GLY A 181 44.77 -3.13 -49.84
C GLY A 181 43.40 -3.27 -49.17
N HIS A 182 43.30 -4.17 -48.19
CA HIS A 182 42.19 -4.20 -47.24
C HIS A 182 42.69 -3.83 -45.83
N ALA A 183 42.88 -2.54 -45.60
CA ALA A 183 42.90 -1.98 -44.25
C ALA A 183 41.47 -2.02 -43.69
N GLN A 184 41.06 -3.19 -43.18
CA GLN A 184 39.67 -3.48 -42.82
C GLN A 184 39.28 -2.87 -41.46
N THR A 185 39.12 -1.55 -41.43
CA THR A 185 38.62 -0.80 -40.26
C THR A 185 37.12 -1.05 -40.06
N HIS A 186 36.77 -2.21 -39.50
CA HIS A 186 35.40 -2.59 -39.16
C HIS A 186 34.92 -1.80 -37.93
N VAL A 187 34.31 -0.63 -38.13
CA VAL A 187 33.81 0.23 -37.04
C VAL A 187 32.47 -0.29 -36.50
N HIS A 188 32.52 -1.32 -35.65
CA HIS A 188 31.37 -1.82 -34.89
C HIS A 188 31.27 -1.15 -33.51
N SER A 189 30.78 0.10 -33.43
CA SER A 189 30.63 0.78 -32.12
C SER A 189 29.50 1.83 -32.02
N HIS A 190 28.31 1.54 -32.57
CA HIS A 190 27.12 2.39 -32.34
C HIS A 190 25.85 1.64 -31.90
N GLY A 191 25.74 0.32 -32.13
CA GLY A 191 24.57 -0.45 -31.69
C GLY A 191 24.53 -0.73 -30.18
N HIS A 192 25.70 -1.02 -29.58
CA HIS A 192 25.78 -1.40 -28.17
C HIS A 192 25.34 -0.28 -27.21
N THR A 193 25.84 0.94 -27.40
CA THR A 193 25.54 2.07 -26.51
C THR A 193 24.06 2.45 -26.53
N PHE A 194 23.39 2.39 -27.68
CA PHE A 194 21.94 2.63 -27.75
C PHE A 194 21.16 1.54 -26.98
N PHE A 195 21.45 0.26 -27.26
CA PHE A 195 20.75 -0.86 -26.63
C PHE A 195 21.06 -1.01 -25.12
N GLU A 196 22.20 -0.49 -24.67
CA GLU A 196 22.60 -0.43 -23.27
C GLU A 196 21.95 0.75 -22.54
N ILE A 197 21.77 1.91 -23.20
CA ILE A 197 20.96 3.02 -22.68
C ILE A 197 19.48 2.59 -22.56
N GLU A 198 18.92 1.94 -23.58
CA GLU A 198 17.55 1.43 -23.59
C GLU A 198 17.33 0.37 -22.50
N ARG A 199 18.27 -0.58 -22.35
CA ARG A 199 18.25 -1.57 -21.25
C ARG A 199 18.33 -0.90 -19.88
N ASN A 200 19.22 0.07 -19.70
CA ASN A 200 19.35 0.79 -18.43
C ASN A 200 18.09 1.62 -18.14
N GLU A 201 17.46 2.23 -19.14
CA GLU A 201 16.19 2.94 -18.97
C GLU A 201 15.07 1.99 -18.52
N ILE A 202 14.94 0.81 -19.13
CA ILE A 202 13.96 -0.23 -18.72
C ILE A 202 14.25 -0.76 -17.31
N ALA A 203 15.53 -0.98 -16.97
CA ALA A 203 15.91 -1.39 -15.62
C ALA A 203 15.54 -0.31 -14.57
N ILE A 204 15.85 0.96 -14.88
CA ILE A 204 15.51 2.11 -14.05
C ILE A 204 14.00 2.25 -13.84
N THR A 205 13.18 2.13 -14.90
CA THR A 205 11.71 2.22 -14.75
C THR A 205 11.14 1.05 -13.94
N SER A 206 11.69 -0.16 -14.08
CA SER A 206 11.32 -1.28 -13.20
C SER A 206 11.68 -1.02 -11.73
N GLU A 207 12.83 -0.40 -11.44
CA GLU A 207 13.20 0.01 -10.07
C GLU A 207 12.29 1.13 -9.52
N VAL A 208 11.75 2.02 -10.38
CA VAL A 208 10.70 2.97 -9.95
C VAL A 208 9.46 2.22 -9.49
N SER A 209 8.92 1.32 -10.34
CA SER A 209 7.70 0.56 -10.02
C SER A 209 7.88 -0.25 -8.74
N GLU A 210 8.92 -1.08 -8.67
CA GLU A 210 9.21 -1.89 -7.47
C GLU A 210 9.37 -1.05 -6.19
N SER A 211 9.78 0.21 -6.30
CA SER A 211 9.90 1.14 -5.18
C SER A 211 8.59 1.82 -4.77
N ILE A 212 7.67 2.01 -5.73
CA ILE A 212 6.30 2.48 -5.50
C ILE A 212 5.48 1.35 -4.87
N ASP A 213 5.49 0.14 -5.45
CA ASP A 213 4.77 -1.03 -4.94
C ASP A 213 5.11 -1.33 -3.46
N ARG A 214 6.39 -1.17 -3.11
CA ARG A 214 6.89 -1.32 -1.73
C ARG A 214 6.42 -0.20 -0.81
N LEU A 215 6.33 1.05 -1.29
CA LEU A 215 5.82 2.17 -0.49
C LEU A 215 4.35 1.92 -0.14
N SER A 216 3.51 1.66 -1.15
CA SER A 216 2.08 1.43 -0.95
C SER A 216 1.82 0.24 -0.02
N LEU A 217 2.53 -0.87 -0.17
CA LEU A 217 2.42 -1.98 0.78
C LEU A 217 2.73 -1.57 2.23
N TYR A 218 3.73 -0.70 2.45
CA TYR A 218 4.03 -0.22 3.80
C TYR A 218 3.02 0.82 4.31
N VAL A 219 2.31 1.56 3.45
CA VAL A 219 1.23 2.48 3.85
C VAL A 219 -0.03 1.70 4.21
N LEU A 220 -0.47 0.78 3.34
CA LEU A 220 -1.48 -0.25 3.59
C LEU A 220 -1.23 -0.98 4.93
N GLU A 221 -0.01 -1.50 5.14
CA GLU A 221 0.33 -2.20 6.37
C GLU A 221 0.34 -1.26 7.59
N ALA A 222 0.84 -0.03 7.47
CA ALA A 222 0.79 0.94 8.57
C ALA A 222 -0.65 1.32 8.97
N GLY A 223 -1.56 1.45 7.99
CA GLY A 223 -2.98 1.68 8.23
C GLY A 223 -3.66 0.52 8.94
N ILE A 224 -3.44 -0.71 8.45
CA ILE A 224 -3.95 -1.94 9.09
C ILE A 224 -3.36 -2.12 10.50
N VAL A 225 -2.06 -1.85 10.70
CA VAL A 225 -1.39 -1.90 12.00
C VAL A 225 -2.00 -0.91 12.98
N PHE A 226 -2.23 0.34 12.57
CA PHE A 226 -2.89 1.35 13.41
C PHE A 226 -4.30 0.91 13.80
N HIS A 227 -5.11 0.49 12.83
CA HIS A 227 -6.46 -0.01 13.05
C HIS A 227 -6.52 -1.21 14.01
N SER A 228 -5.65 -2.19 13.80
CA SER A 228 -5.61 -3.44 14.56
C SER A 228 -5.29 -3.24 16.04
N VAL A 229 -4.49 -2.23 16.39
CA VAL A 229 -4.29 -1.86 17.81
C VAL A 229 -5.60 -1.41 18.44
N LEU A 230 -6.35 -0.55 17.75
CA LEU A 230 -7.62 0.01 18.25
C LEU A 230 -8.65 -1.10 18.44
N ILE A 231 -8.85 -1.95 17.44
CA ILE A 231 -9.71 -3.15 17.53
C ILE A 231 -9.33 -4.02 18.74
N GLY A 232 -8.04 -4.29 18.93
CA GLY A 232 -7.56 -5.10 20.05
C GLY A 232 -7.87 -4.48 21.42
N VAL A 233 -7.67 -3.15 21.54
CA VAL A 233 -8.01 -2.39 22.76
C VAL A 233 -9.51 -2.43 23.00
N THR A 234 -10.34 -2.06 22.01
CA THR A 234 -11.82 -2.07 22.08
C THR A 234 -12.33 -3.42 22.55
N LEU A 235 -12.01 -4.50 21.82
CA LEU A 235 -12.39 -5.88 22.15
C LEU A 235 -12.04 -6.31 23.59
N SER A 236 -11.03 -5.67 24.19
CA SER A 236 -10.59 -5.97 25.55
C SER A 236 -11.29 -5.15 26.62
N VAL A 237 -11.73 -3.93 26.32
CA VAL A 237 -12.40 -3.02 27.27
C VAL A 237 -13.93 -3.04 27.19
N THR A 238 -14.53 -3.41 26.04
CA THR A 238 -15.99 -3.55 25.84
C THR A 238 -16.67 -4.33 26.97
N GLN A 239 -17.89 -3.94 27.34
CA GLN A 239 -18.72 -4.64 28.34
C GLN A 239 -18.91 -6.14 28.06
N ALA A 240 -19.24 -6.90 29.11
CA ALA A 240 -19.47 -8.34 29.04
C ALA A 240 -20.65 -8.76 28.13
N THR A 241 -21.64 -7.88 27.98
CA THR A 241 -22.87 -8.08 27.20
C THR A 241 -22.66 -7.95 25.69
N ALA A 242 -21.98 -6.89 25.24
CA ALA A 242 -21.70 -6.64 23.82
C ALA A 242 -20.53 -7.49 23.27
N TRP A 243 -19.59 -7.88 24.14
CA TRP A 243 -18.37 -8.57 23.75
C TRP A 243 -18.56 -9.84 22.88
N PRO A 244 -19.52 -10.75 23.11
CA PRO A 244 -19.68 -11.94 22.28
C PRO A 244 -19.96 -11.60 20.81
N SER A 245 -20.71 -10.52 20.55
CA SER A 245 -20.93 -10.02 19.19
C SER A 245 -19.64 -9.43 18.63
N LEU A 246 -19.07 -8.44 19.33
CA LEU A 246 -17.87 -7.73 18.88
C LEU A 246 -16.66 -8.67 18.67
N PHE A 247 -16.55 -9.76 19.45
CA PHE A 247 -15.55 -10.81 19.24
C PHE A 247 -15.75 -11.58 17.92
N ILE A 248 -16.98 -11.97 17.58
CA ILE A 248 -17.28 -12.65 16.31
C ILE A 248 -17.00 -11.71 15.14
N VAL A 249 -17.45 -10.45 15.26
CA VAL A 249 -17.24 -9.39 14.25
C VAL A 249 -15.76 -9.13 14.00
N VAL A 250 -14.95 -8.96 15.06
CA VAL A 250 -13.50 -8.79 14.97
C VAL A 250 -12.81 -10.03 14.42
N LEU A 251 -13.27 -11.24 14.74
CA LEU A 251 -12.70 -12.46 14.19
C LEU A 251 -12.88 -12.54 12.66
N PHE A 252 -14.02 -12.08 12.13
CA PHE A 252 -14.23 -11.97 10.68
C PHE A 252 -13.38 -10.87 10.04
N HIS A 253 -13.31 -9.67 10.63
CA HIS A 253 -12.39 -8.59 10.20
C HIS A 253 -10.97 -9.13 10.03
N GLN A 254 -10.41 -9.69 11.11
CA GLN A 254 -9.03 -10.17 11.19
C GLN A 254 -8.72 -11.24 10.12
N ILE A 255 -9.69 -12.09 9.79
CA ILE A 255 -9.53 -13.14 8.79
C ILE A 255 -9.49 -12.58 7.38
N PHE A 256 -10.36 -11.63 7.05
CA PHE A 256 -10.42 -11.09 5.69
C PHE A 256 -9.38 -9.99 5.42
N GLU A 257 -9.10 -9.12 6.38
CA GLU A 257 -7.97 -8.17 6.32
C GLU A 257 -6.63 -8.91 6.19
N GLY A 258 -6.43 -9.99 6.95
CA GLY A 258 -5.21 -10.78 6.88
C GLY A 258 -5.01 -11.43 5.52
N MET A 259 -6.08 -11.94 4.89
CA MET A 259 -6.00 -12.46 3.53
C MET A 259 -5.75 -11.36 2.48
N ALA A 260 -6.34 -10.17 2.65
CA ALA A 260 -6.10 -9.02 1.77
C ALA A 260 -4.64 -8.53 1.83
N LEU A 261 -4.11 -8.35 3.04
CA LEU A 261 -2.70 -8.03 3.24
C LEU A 261 -1.80 -9.17 2.72
N GLY A 262 -2.18 -10.42 2.94
CA GLY A 262 -1.49 -11.60 2.44
C GLY A 262 -1.36 -11.65 0.91
N THR A 263 -2.38 -11.23 0.15
CA THR A 263 -2.27 -11.11 -1.33
C THR A 263 -1.40 -9.92 -1.74
N ARG A 264 -1.54 -8.75 -1.13
CA ARG A 264 -0.66 -7.59 -1.46
C ARG A 264 0.81 -7.84 -1.11
N ILE A 265 1.11 -8.52 0.00
CA ILE A 265 2.47 -9.00 0.33
C ILE A 265 3.01 -9.94 -0.75
N ILE A 266 2.15 -10.68 -1.46
CA ILE A 266 2.56 -11.58 -2.54
C ILE A 266 2.88 -10.82 -3.82
N ASP A 267 2.00 -9.91 -4.23
CA ASP A 267 2.09 -9.11 -5.46
C ASP A 267 3.45 -8.41 -5.59
N VAL A 268 3.93 -7.77 -4.51
CA VAL A 268 5.21 -7.04 -4.49
C VAL A 268 6.39 -8.01 -4.57
N THR A 269 6.82 -8.36 -5.79
CA THR A 269 7.85 -9.39 -6.03
C THR A 269 9.25 -9.00 -5.55
N SER A 270 9.57 -7.70 -5.53
CA SER A 270 10.84 -7.10 -5.10
C SER A 270 11.21 -7.33 -3.63
N LEU A 271 10.25 -7.80 -2.81
CA LEU A 271 10.47 -8.06 -1.40
C LEU A 271 11.12 -9.43 -1.14
N SER A 272 12.35 -9.36 -0.67
CA SER A 272 13.09 -10.46 -0.03
C SER A 272 12.22 -11.27 0.93
N ARG A 273 12.29 -12.61 0.84
CA ARG A 273 11.48 -13.57 1.63
C ARG A 273 11.42 -13.27 3.13
N THR A 274 12.54 -12.84 3.74
CA THR A 274 12.59 -12.45 5.16
C THR A 274 11.62 -11.32 5.49
N ARG A 275 11.65 -10.22 4.71
CA ARG A 275 10.70 -9.10 4.85
C ARG A 275 9.25 -9.59 4.77
N LYS A 276 8.89 -10.38 3.75
CA LYS A 276 7.51 -10.91 3.61
C LYS A 276 7.04 -11.65 4.88
N TYR A 277 7.89 -12.47 5.49
CA TYR A 277 7.59 -13.11 6.78
C TYR A 277 7.52 -12.11 7.96
N THR A 278 8.38 -11.08 7.99
CA THR A 278 8.30 -10.01 9.00
C THR A 278 6.95 -9.30 8.97
N LEU A 279 6.48 -8.87 7.79
CA LEU A 279 5.19 -8.15 7.66
C LEU A 279 4.02 -9.03 8.12
N CYS A 280 4.02 -10.30 7.72
CA CYS A 280 3.03 -11.28 8.20
C CYS A 280 3.05 -11.42 9.73
N ILE A 281 4.24 -11.46 10.36
CA ILE A 281 4.38 -11.58 11.82
C ILE A 281 3.94 -10.29 12.53
N CYS A 282 4.20 -9.10 11.97
CA CYS A 282 3.69 -7.83 12.47
C CYS A 282 2.15 -7.87 12.55
N PHE A 283 1.49 -8.24 11.44
CA PHE A 283 0.02 -8.42 11.40
C PHE A 283 -0.49 -9.48 12.40
N CYS A 284 0.23 -10.58 12.59
CA CYS A 284 -0.16 -11.60 13.58
C CYS A 284 -0.12 -11.09 15.02
N MET A 285 0.85 -10.24 15.35
CA MET A 285 1.12 -9.81 16.73
C MET A 285 0.38 -8.53 17.12
N ILE A 286 0.01 -7.68 16.17
CA ILE A 286 -0.46 -6.31 16.46
C ILE A 286 -1.82 -6.28 17.20
N THR A 287 -2.82 -7.07 16.79
CA THR A 287 -4.10 -7.14 17.51
C THR A 287 -3.94 -7.78 18.89
N PRO A 288 -3.22 -8.90 19.08
CA PRO A 288 -2.85 -9.41 20.40
C PRO A 288 -2.14 -8.39 21.30
N ILE A 289 -1.29 -7.52 20.74
CA ILE A 289 -0.65 -6.42 21.49
C ILE A 289 -1.69 -5.37 21.91
N GLY A 290 -2.58 -4.95 21.00
CA GLY A 290 -3.72 -4.08 21.33
C GLY A 290 -4.60 -4.68 22.43
N MET A 291 -4.86 -5.99 22.38
CA MET A 291 -5.62 -6.70 23.41
C MET A 291 -4.89 -6.72 24.76
N ALA A 292 -3.59 -6.98 24.78
CA ALA A 292 -2.80 -6.92 26.00
C ALA A 292 -2.80 -5.50 26.62
N ILE A 293 -2.73 -4.46 25.77
CA ILE A 293 -2.85 -3.06 26.20
C ILE A 293 -4.23 -2.78 26.80
N GLY A 294 -5.32 -3.19 26.14
CA GLY A 294 -6.69 -2.99 26.65
C GLY A 294 -6.96 -3.74 27.97
N ILE A 295 -6.52 -5.00 28.08
CA ILE A 295 -6.62 -5.80 29.32
C ILE A 295 -5.85 -5.14 30.47
N LEU A 296 -4.69 -4.52 30.20
CA LEU A 296 -3.89 -3.81 31.20
C LEU A 296 -4.48 -2.42 31.55
N ALA A 297 -5.02 -1.70 30.57
CA ALA A 297 -5.59 -0.37 30.75
C ALA A 297 -6.89 -0.37 31.56
N ARG A 298 -7.68 -1.46 31.51
CA ARG A 298 -9.05 -1.56 32.07
C ARG A 298 -9.20 -1.19 33.56
N SER A 299 -8.13 -1.23 34.37
CA SER A 299 -8.19 -0.82 35.78
C SER A 299 -8.16 0.69 35.98
N ASN A 300 -7.71 1.43 34.97
CA ASN A 300 -7.63 2.90 34.96
C ASN A 300 -8.62 3.51 33.96
N TYR A 301 -9.05 2.73 32.96
CA TYR A 301 -10.03 3.08 31.94
C TYR A 301 -11.38 2.44 32.25
N ALA A 302 -12.29 3.19 32.89
CA ALA A 302 -13.72 2.93 32.79
C ALA A 302 -14.19 3.33 31.38
N GLY A 303 -13.96 2.46 30.39
CA GLY A 303 -13.84 2.83 28.97
C GLY A 303 -14.99 3.65 28.38
N GLU A 304 -16.22 3.33 28.76
CA GLU A 304 -17.44 3.99 28.26
C GLU A 304 -17.95 5.12 29.18
N SER A 305 -17.37 5.27 30.38
CA SER A 305 -17.73 6.28 31.38
C SER A 305 -16.68 7.40 31.51
N SER A 306 -15.46 7.18 31.02
CA SER A 306 -14.34 8.12 31.11
C SER A 306 -14.33 9.07 29.91
N PRO A 307 -14.43 10.40 30.09
CA PRO A 307 -14.42 11.35 28.98
C PRO A 307 -13.13 11.24 28.15
N LEU A 308 -11.99 11.04 28.81
CA LEU A 308 -10.69 10.87 28.15
C LEU A 308 -10.67 9.62 27.24
N ALA A 309 -11.29 8.52 27.68
CA ALA A 309 -11.40 7.30 26.88
C ALA A 309 -12.26 7.56 25.63
N LEU A 310 -13.45 8.12 25.80
CA LEU A 310 -14.38 8.44 24.71
C LEU A 310 -13.76 9.38 23.67
N TRP A 311 -13.14 10.49 24.10
CA TRP A 311 -12.39 11.39 23.21
C TRP A 311 -11.27 10.67 22.46
N SER A 312 -10.53 9.78 23.13
CA SER A 312 -9.44 9.04 22.49
C SER A 312 -9.96 8.02 21.47
N MET A 313 -10.94 7.20 21.82
CA MET A 313 -11.50 6.17 20.93
C MET A 313 -12.20 6.80 19.73
N GLY A 314 -13.02 7.83 19.95
CA GLY A 314 -13.66 8.58 18.86
C GLY A 314 -12.65 9.20 17.90
N THR A 315 -11.61 9.87 18.42
CA THR A 315 -10.55 10.47 17.58
C THR A 315 -9.78 9.41 16.80
N LEU A 316 -9.37 8.32 17.45
CA LEU A 316 -8.54 7.27 16.85
C LEU A 316 -9.33 6.45 15.82
N ASN A 317 -10.58 6.08 16.11
CA ASN A 317 -11.46 5.39 15.17
C ASN A 317 -11.77 6.25 13.94
N SER A 318 -12.03 7.55 14.13
CA SER A 318 -12.21 8.51 13.03
C SER A 318 -10.98 8.57 12.12
N LEU A 319 -9.79 8.73 12.70
CA LEU A 319 -8.53 8.78 11.97
C LEU A 319 -8.27 7.47 11.22
N SER A 320 -8.54 6.33 11.89
CA SER A 320 -8.43 4.99 11.33
C SER A 320 -9.39 4.78 10.15
N ALA A 321 -10.64 5.25 10.26
CA ALA A 321 -11.60 5.20 9.15
C ALA A 321 -11.08 5.98 7.95
N GLY A 322 -10.56 7.20 8.18
CA GLY A 322 -9.96 8.03 7.14
C GLY A 322 -8.80 7.34 6.40
N ILE A 323 -7.89 6.70 7.15
CA ILE A 323 -6.77 5.95 6.56
C ILE A 323 -7.28 4.74 5.77
N LEU A 324 -8.17 3.92 6.35
CA LEU A 324 -8.71 2.73 5.67
C LEU A 324 -9.56 3.07 4.43
N LEU A 325 -10.28 4.20 4.42
CA LEU A 325 -11.00 4.66 3.24
C LEU A 325 -10.04 4.98 2.09
N TRP A 326 -8.92 5.66 2.36
CA TRP A 326 -7.91 5.91 1.33
C TRP A 326 -7.29 4.60 0.84
N VAL A 327 -6.79 3.77 1.77
CA VAL A 327 -6.15 2.48 1.48
C VAL A 327 -7.07 1.55 0.65
N SER A 328 -8.34 1.41 1.03
CA SER A 328 -9.25 0.50 0.34
C SER A 328 -9.78 1.03 -0.99
N LEU A 329 -10.13 2.32 -1.08
CA LEU A 329 -10.65 2.90 -2.32
C LEU A 329 -9.54 3.15 -3.35
N VAL A 330 -8.32 3.48 -2.91
CA VAL A 330 -7.20 3.83 -3.81
C VAL A 330 -6.22 2.67 -3.96
N GLU A 331 -5.53 2.22 -2.91
CA GLU A 331 -4.44 1.24 -3.00
C GLU A 331 -4.89 -0.21 -3.26
N LEU A 332 -6.17 -0.52 -3.05
CA LEU A 332 -6.77 -1.83 -3.31
C LEU A 332 -7.75 -1.83 -4.49
N LEU A 333 -8.74 -0.92 -4.50
CA LEU A 333 -9.75 -0.86 -5.57
C LEU A 333 -9.26 -0.09 -6.80
N ALA A 334 -8.99 1.21 -6.72
CA ALA A 334 -8.59 1.98 -7.91
C ALA A 334 -7.34 1.38 -8.58
N GLU A 335 -6.34 0.97 -7.81
CA GLU A 335 -5.12 0.38 -8.35
C GLU A 335 -5.39 -0.90 -9.16
N GLU A 336 -6.12 -1.88 -8.63
CA GLU A 336 -6.39 -3.12 -9.37
C GLU A 336 -7.29 -2.89 -10.60
N TRP A 337 -8.29 -2.03 -10.47
CA TRP A 337 -9.36 -1.86 -11.46
C TRP A 337 -9.02 -0.85 -12.57
N MET A 338 -8.09 0.07 -12.32
CA MET A 338 -7.70 1.12 -13.27
C MET A 338 -6.27 0.97 -13.80
N HIS A 339 -5.37 0.32 -13.06
CA HIS A 339 -3.95 0.19 -13.42
C HIS A 339 -3.43 -1.26 -13.43
N GLY A 340 -4.06 -2.17 -12.67
CA GLY A 340 -3.65 -3.56 -12.51
C GLY A 340 -4.45 -4.59 -13.31
N ASP A 341 -4.36 -5.86 -12.90
CA ASP A 341 -4.84 -7.02 -13.65
C ASP A 341 -6.33 -6.96 -14.04
N LEU A 342 -7.19 -6.28 -13.26
CA LEU A 342 -8.63 -6.20 -13.55
C LEU A 342 -9.00 -5.16 -14.62
N HIS A 343 -8.10 -4.24 -14.97
CA HIS A 343 -8.26 -3.32 -16.09
C HIS A 343 -8.16 -4.05 -17.44
N GLU A 344 -7.24 -5.01 -17.57
CA GLU A 344 -7.07 -5.82 -18.79
C GLU A 344 -7.86 -7.15 -18.76
N ALA A 345 -8.53 -7.45 -17.65
CA ALA A 345 -9.26 -8.71 -17.45
C ALA A 345 -10.47 -8.88 -18.39
N SER A 346 -10.78 -10.14 -18.69
CA SER A 346 -12.02 -10.48 -19.39
C SER A 346 -13.25 -10.12 -18.55
N ALA A 347 -14.31 -9.61 -19.20
CA ALA A 347 -15.56 -9.20 -18.57
C ALA A 347 -16.15 -10.16 -17.51
N PRO A 348 -16.16 -11.51 -17.66
CA PRO A 348 -16.64 -12.40 -16.59
C PRO A 348 -15.73 -12.41 -15.34
N LEU A 349 -14.42 -12.20 -15.49
CA LEU A 349 -13.48 -12.09 -14.36
C LEU A 349 -13.65 -10.74 -13.65
N SER A 350 -13.83 -9.65 -14.41
CA SER A 350 -14.17 -8.34 -13.84
C SER A 350 -15.51 -8.38 -13.09
N LEU A 351 -16.56 -9.01 -13.67
CA LEU A 351 -17.84 -9.20 -12.98
C LEU A 351 -17.71 -10.03 -11.70
N LEU A 352 -16.92 -11.11 -11.73
CA LEU A 352 -16.60 -11.91 -10.55
C LEU A 352 -15.87 -11.09 -9.47
N GLY A 353 -14.94 -10.22 -9.88
CA GLY A 353 -14.31 -9.24 -9.01
C GLY A 353 -15.33 -8.31 -8.35
N PHE A 354 -16.21 -7.68 -9.13
CA PHE A 354 -17.22 -6.74 -8.61
C PHE A 354 -18.16 -7.41 -7.60
N LEU A 355 -18.65 -8.62 -7.94
CA LEU A 355 -19.49 -9.41 -7.05
C LEU A 355 -18.74 -9.83 -5.77
N SER A 356 -17.43 -10.03 -5.84
CA SER A 356 -16.60 -10.32 -4.66
C SER A 356 -16.47 -9.10 -3.74
N VAL A 357 -16.20 -7.89 -4.29
CA VAL A 357 -16.20 -6.63 -3.53
C VAL A 357 -17.55 -6.41 -2.86
N ALA A 358 -18.64 -6.51 -3.63
CA ALA A 358 -20.00 -6.30 -3.15
C ALA A 358 -20.39 -7.30 -2.05
N LEU A 359 -19.98 -8.58 -2.18
CA LEU A 359 -20.24 -9.61 -1.16
C LEU A 359 -19.41 -9.38 0.12
N GLY A 360 -18.14 -8.99 -0.01
CA GLY A 360 -17.28 -8.66 1.14
C GLY A 360 -17.83 -7.48 1.93
N ALA A 361 -18.22 -6.40 1.23
CA ALA A 361 -18.86 -5.26 1.85
C ALA A 361 -20.21 -5.63 2.50
N ALA A 362 -21.09 -6.32 1.78
CA ALA A 362 -22.41 -6.71 2.31
C ALA A 362 -22.32 -7.66 3.52
N LEU A 363 -21.33 -8.57 3.57
CA LEU A 363 -21.11 -9.44 4.71
C LEU A 363 -20.68 -8.64 5.96
N MET A 364 -19.79 -7.65 5.81
CA MET A 364 -19.38 -6.81 6.95
C MET A 364 -20.45 -5.80 7.37
N SER A 365 -21.27 -5.31 6.44
CA SER A 365 -22.44 -4.48 6.76
C SER A 365 -23.56 -5.26 7.46
N LEU A 366 -23.62 -6.59 7.29
CA LEU A 366 -24.56 -7.47 8.01
C LEU A 366 -24.03 -7.88 9.40
N LEU A 367 -22.76 -7.65 9.67
CA LEU A 367 -22.08 -7.91 10.94
C LEU A 367 -21.91 -6.65 11.81
N GLY A 368 -22.38 -5.48 11.34
CA GLY A 368 -22.49 -4.24 12.13
C GLY A 368 -23.86 -4.09 12.76
#